data_AF-A0A432TPK7-F1
#
_entry.id   AF-A0A432TPK7-F1
#
_cell.length_a   1.000
_cell.length_b   1.000
_cell.length_c   1.000
_cell.angle_alpha   90.00
_cell.angle_beta   90.00
_cell.angle_gamma   90.00
#
_symmetry.space_group_name_H-M   'P 1'
#
loop_
_entity.id
_entity.type
_entity.pdbx_description
1 polymer ?
#
loop_
_entity_poly.entity_id
_entity_poly.type
_entity_poly.pdbx_seq_one_letter_code
_entity_poly.pdbx_strand_id
1 'polypeptide(L)' 'MGCCNTKIDEKPLCYCFNISENAYIEALKAGKGDVLKSFVVFQTKHNYCNCENLNPSKQCCLKEFKKIEISRKS' A
#
# COMPACT_ATOMS: atom_id res chain seq x y z
N MET A 1 -12.03 -17.21 21.33
CA MET A 1 -11.47 -17.31 19.97
C MET A 1 -10.24 -16.40 19.89
N GLY A 2 -9.05 -16.96 20.06
CA GLY A 2 -7.79 -16.23 19.93
C GLY A 2 -7.43 -16.15 18.46
N CYS A 3 -7.63 -15.00 17.82
CA CYS A 3 -7.25 -14.79 16.44
C CYS A 3 -5.74 -14.55 16.39
N CYS A 4 -5.05 -15.54 15.82
CA CYS A 4 -3.63 -15.71 15.61
C CYS A 4 -2.83 -14.40 15.46
N ASN A 5 -1.97 -14.15 16.46
CA ASN A 5 -0.77 -13.32 16.34
C ASN A 5 0.26 -14.07 15.48
N THR A 6 0.06 -14.09 14.16
CA THR A 6 1.19 -14.32 13.25
C THR A 6 1.55 -12.94 12.73
N LYS A 7 2.44 -12.24 13.47
CA LYS A 7 3.14 -11.09 12.92
C LYS A 7 4.06 -11.63 11.84
N ILE A 8 3.50 -11.88 10.67
CA ILE A 8 4.28 -11.85 9.45
C ILE A 8 4.73 -10.39 9.39
N ASP A 9 6.03 -10.13 9.49
CA ASP A 9 6.62 -8.82 9.23
C ASP A 9 6.37 -8.46 7.76
N GLU A 10 5.11 -8.17 7.44
CA GLU A 10 4.70 -7.78 6.11
C GLU A 10 5.22 -6.38 5.87
N LYS A 11 6.11 -6.25 4.88
CA LYS A 11 6.68 -4.97 4.50
C LYS A 11 5.55 -3.98 4.19
N PRO A 12 5.41 -2.89 4.97
CA PRO A 12 4.36 -1.91 4.74
C PRO A 12 4.61 -1.15 3.44
N LEU A 13 3.58 -1.09 2.59
CA LEU A 13 3.57 -0.31 1.36
C LEU A 13 3.00 1.09 1.60
N CYS A 14 1.89 1.18 2.33
CA CYS A 14 1.27 2.46 2.68
C CYS A 14 0.92 2.54 4.18
N TYR A 15 1.69 3.33 4.91
CA TYR A 15 1.55 3.55 6.35
C TYR A 15 0.22 4.22 6.74
N CYS A 16 -0.31 5.14 5.92
CA CYS A 16 -1.57 5.83 6.22
C CYS A 16 -2.78 4.89 6.28
N PHE A 17 -2.78 3.83 5.48
CA PHE A 17 -3.95 2.96 5.29
C PHE A 17 -3.66 1.50 5.64
N ASN A 18 -2.52 1.26 6.31
CA ASN A 18 -2.07 -0.07 6.72
C ASN A 18 -2.09 -1.11 5.58
N ILE A 19 -1.63 -0.71 4.39
CA ILE A 19 -1.54 -1.60 3.22
C ILE A 19 -0.13 -2.18 3.18
N SER A 20 0.00 -3.50 3.17
CA SER A 20 1.28 -4.19 2.95
C SER A 20 1.60 -4.37 1.47
N GLU A 21 2.88 -4.54 1.15
CA GLU A 21 3.34 -4.84 -0.20
C GLU A 21 2.72 -6.16 -0.71
N ASN A 22 2.65 -7.17 0.18
CA ASN A 22 2.03 -8.45 -0.12
C ASN A 22 0.53 -8.30 -0.44
N ALA A 23 -0.23 -7.52 0.35
CA ALA A 23 -1.64 -7.26 0.06
C ALA A 23 -1.85 -6.62 -1.32
N TYR A 24 -0.98 -5.68 -1.72
CA TYR A 24 -1.06 -5.09 -3.06
C TYR A 24 -0.71 -6.07 -4.17
N ILE A 25 0.31 -6.91 -3.96
CA ILE A 25 0.70 -7.97 -4.88
C ILE A 25 -0.43 -8.96 -5.11
N GLU A 26 -1.10 -9.41 -4.05
CA GLU A 26 -2.24 -10.32 -4.16
C GLU A 26 -3.43 -9.64 -4.86
N ALA A 27 -3.67 -8.36 -4.58
CA ALA A 27 -4.68 -7.58 -5.31
C ALA A 27 -4.37 -7.50 -6.81
N LEU A 28 -3.10 -7.30 -7.20
CA LEU A 28 -2.69 -7.30 -8.61
C LEU A 28 -2.96 -8.65 -9.28
N LYS A 29 -2.61 -9.77 -8.62
CA LYS A 29 -2.88 -11.13 -9.13
C LYS A 29 -4.38 -11.38 -9.32
N ALA A 30 -5.20 -10.83 -8.43
CA ALA A 30 -6.65 -10.94 -8.47
C ALA A 30 -7.33 -9.94 -9.43
N GLY A 31 -6.58 -9.12 -10.18
CA GLY A 31 -7.14 -8.09 -11.07
C GLY A 31 -7.78 -6.90 -10.33
N LYS A 32 -7.46 -6.72 -9.04
CA LYS A 32 -8.01 -5.68 -8.15
C LYS A 32 -6.98 -4.61 -7.77
N GLY A 33 -5.77 -4.65 -8.32
CA GLY A 33 -4.71 -3.69 -8.01
C GLY A 33 -5.13 -2.24 -8.27
N ASP A 34 -5.79 -1.97 -9.40
CA ASP A 34 -6.25 -0.63 -9.75
C ASP A 34 -7.27 -0.06 -8.75
N VAL A 35 -8.13 -0.92 -8.17
CA VAL A 35 -9.11 -0.50 -7.15
C VAL A 35 -8.40 -0.06 -5.89
N LEU A 36 -7.44 -0.86 -5.40
CA LEU A 36 -6.70 -0.53 -4.18
C LEU A 36 -5.87 0.74 -4.35
N LYS A 37 -5.20 0.88 -5.50
CA LYS A 37 -4.44 2.09 -5.83
C LYS A 37 -5.34 3.32 -5.97
N SER A 38 -6.49 3.19 -6.63
CA SER A 38 -7.45 4.28 -6.80
C SER A 38 -8.01 4.77 -5.46
N PHE A 39 -8.27 3.85 -4.53
CA PHE A 39 -8.60 4.21 -3.15
C PHE A 39 -7.51 5.07 -2.50
N VAL A 40 -6.24 4.66 -2.57
CA VAL A 40 -5.13 5.44 -2.00
C VAL A 40 -5.00 6.81 -2.68
N VAL A 41 -5.12 6.88 -4.00
CA VAL A 41 -5.10 8.15 -4.76
C VAL A 41 -6.23 9.07 -4.32
N PHE A 42 -7.45 8.55 -4.18
CA PHE A 42 -8.59 9.33 -3.73
C PHE A 42 -8.36 9.88 -2.33
N GLN A 43 -8.00 9.04 -1.37
CA GLN A 43 -7.80 9.46 0.02
C GLN A 43 -6.67 10.47 0.17
N THR A 44 -5.58 10.31 -0.59
CA THR A 44 -4.46 11.26 -0.60
C THR A 44 -4.83 12.61 -1.21
N LYS A 45 -5.61 12.64 -2.31
CA LYS A 45 -6.11 13.89 -2.91
C LYS A 45 -7.02 14.68 -1.98
N HIS A 46 -7.75 13.99 -1.09
CA HIS A 46 -8.60 14.62 -0.09
C HIS A 46 -7.88 14.95 1.23
N ASN A 47 -6.54 14.87 1.25
CA ASN A 47 -5.71 15.14 2.44
C ASN A 47 -6.03 14.25 3.66
N TYR A 48 -6.57 13.05 3.45
CA TYR A 48 -6.83 12.07 4.53
C TYR A 48 -5.59 11.24 4.92
N CYS A 49 -4.40 11.62 4.46
CA CYS A 49 -3.16 10.90 4.73
C CYS A 49 -2.04 11.88 5.03
N ASN A 50 -1.28 11.59 6.08
CA ASN A 50 -0.16 12.39 6.54
C ASN A 50 1.17 11.68 6.24
N CYS A 51 1.50 11.52 4.96
CA CYS A 51 2.66 10.76 4.50
C CYS A 51 3.97 11.25 5.10
N GLU A 52 4.12 12.56 5.28
CA GLU A 52 5.35 13.20 5.75
C GLU A 52 5.69 12.82 7.20
N ASN A 53 4.67 12.51 8.00
CA ASN A 53 4.82 12.11 9.40
C ASN A 53 4.73 10.59 9.60
N LEU A 54 3.90 9.89 8.82
CA LEU A 54 3.64 8.46 9.00
C LEU A 54 4.58 7.56 8.19
N ASN A 55 5.03 7.99 7.01
CA ASN A 55 5.93 7.20 6.19
C ASN A 55 7.38 7.54 6.57
N PRO A 56 8.23 6.56 7.00
CA PRO A 56 9.63 6.81 7.34
C PRO A 56 10.45 7.48 6.22
N SER A 57 10.07 7.26 4.95
CA SER A 57 10.70 7.90 3.80
C SER A 57 10.30 9.38 3.60
N LYS A 58 9.33 9.87 4.38
CA LYS A 58 8.68 11.19 4.24
C LYS A 58 8.08 11.43 2.85
N GLN A 59 7.82 10.37 2.09
CA GLN A 59 7.25 10.44 0.74
C GLN A 59 5.89 9.74 0.70
N CYS A 60 5.03 10.14 -0.24
CA CYS A 60 3.75 9.46 -0.44
C CYS A 60 3.97 8.02 -0.94
N CYS A 61 3.23 7.07 -0.35
CA CYS A 61 3.30 5.66 -0.69
C CYS A 61 3.01 5.39 -2.19
N LEU A 62 2.28 6.28 -2.88
CA LEU A 62 1.99 6.19 -4.32
C LEU A 62 3.23 6.02 -5.21
N LYS A 63 4.40 6.52 -4.77
CA LYS A 63 5.66 6.30 -5.48
C LYS A 63 6.06 4.81 -5.49
N GLU A 64 5.85 4.10 -4.39
CA GLU A 64 6.16 2.68 -4.27
C GLU A 64 5.18 1.81 -5.06
N PHE A 65 3.89 2.18 -5.10
CA PHE A 65 2.91 1.53 -5.98
C PHE A 65 3.39 1.53 -7.44
N LYS A 66 3.87 2.68 -7.94
CA LYS A 66 4.39 2.81 -9.31
C LYS A 66 5.62 1.94 -9.56
N LYS A 67 6.53 1.82 -8.58
CA LYS A 67 7.72 0.96 -8.70
C LYS A 67 7.36 -0.52 -8.84
N ILE A 68 6.43 -1.01 -8.02
CA ILE A 68 5.97 -2.40 -8.06
C ILE A 68 5.33 -2.71 -9.42
N GLU A 69 4.50 -1.82 -9.95
CA GLU A 69 3.86 -1.99 -11.26
C GLU A 69 4.89 -2.06 -12.40
N ILE A 70 5.89 -1.18 -12.40
CA ILE A 70 6.96 -1.19 -13.41
C ILE A 70 7.76 -2.48 -13.32
N SER A 71 8.15 -2.90 -12.11
CA SER A 71 8.92 -4.13 -11.89
C SER A 71 8.21 -5.41 -12.35
N ARG A 72 6.87 -5.39 -12.48
CA ARG A 72 6.07 -6.56 -12.88
C ARG A 72 5.66 -6.55 -14.35
N LYS A 73 5.81 -5.42 -15.04
CA LYS A 73 5.58 -5.31 -16.49
C LYS A 73 6.86 -5.57 -17.30
N SER A 74 8.01 -5.66 -16.64
CA SER A 74 9.32 -5.85 -17.24
C SER A 74 9.74 -7.32 -17.30
#